data_AF-A0A5S4YJH0-F1
#
_entry.id   AF-A0A5S4YJH0-F1
#
_cell.length_a   1.000
_cell.length_b   1.000
_cell.length_c   1.000
_cell.angle_alpha   90.00
_cell.angle_beta   90.00
_cell.angle_gamma   90.00
#
_symmetry.space_group_name_H-M   'P 1'
#
loop_
_entity.id
_entity.type
_entity.pdbx_description
1 polymer ?
#
loop_
_entity_poly.entity_id
_entity_poly.type
_entity_poly.pdbx_seq_one_letter_code
_entity_poly.pdbx_strand_id
1 'polypeptide(L)'
;MNFQVTVLKILVSYPGGFAPMADLKRDMAILATSGRDWADRTKRLASRVPDLDIFSQALIERLNGGWRITDDGRAVLDIMEARACDPEPANKNMPAEPSPAPPALRLRVRRPGPKDRQHRREPGERTRANAS
;
A
#
# COMPACT_ATOMS: atom_id res chain seq x y z
N MET A 1 5.52 -15.43 10.34
CA MET A 1 6.31 -14.24 9.99
C MET A 1 7.67 -14.37 10.63
N ASN A 2 8.74 -14.06 9.90
CA ASN A 2 10.09 -14.06 10.48
C ASN A 2 10.47 -12.62 10.88
N PHE A 3 10.72 -12.41 12.18
CA PHE A 3 11.02 -11.09 12.74
C PHE A 3 12.31 -10.50 12.17
N GLN A 4 13.39 -11.27 12.10
CA GLN A 4 14.70 -10.77 11.68
C GLN A 4 14.67 -10.31 10.22
N VAL A 5 14.08 -11.11 9.33
CA VAL A 5 13.89 -10.75 7.93
C VAL A 5 12.99 -9.52 7.78
N THR A 6 11.95 -9.43 8.62
CA THR A 6 11.07 -8.26 8.63
C THR A 6 11.84 -6.98 8.97
N VAL A 7 12.71 -7.01 9.98
CA VAL A 7 13.53 -5.85 10.36
C VAL A 7 14.45 -5.43 9.20
N LEU A 8 15.14 -6.36 8.57
CA LEU A 8 15.99 -6.06 7.40
C LEU A 8 15.18 -5.42 6.26
N LYS A 9 14.00 -5.97 5.97
CA LYS A 9 13.09 -5.47 4.92
C LYS A 9 12.60 -4.06 5.19
N ILE A 10 12.19 -3.77 6.43
CA ILE A 10 11.79 -2.42 6.83
C ILE A 10 12.98 -1.49 6.63
N LEU A 11 14.14 -1.79 7.22
CA LEU A 11 15.30 -0.90 7.16
C LEU A 11 15.76 -0.58 5.73
N VAL A 12 15.77 -1.56 4.82
CA VAL A 12 16.10 -1.31 3.39
C VAL A 12 15.10 -0.38 2.69
N SER A 13 13.84 -0.39 3.14
CA SER A 13 12.78 0.46 2.59
C SER A 13 12.89 1.92 3.07
N TYR A 14 13.65 2.17 4.14
CA TYR A 14 13.90 3.51 4.65
C TYR A 14 15.08 4.19 3.93
N PRO A 15 15.01 5.51 3.70
CA PRO A 15 16.11 6.26 3.13
C PRO A 15 17.37 6.13 4.00
N GLY A 16 18.50 5.84 3.37
CA GLY A 16 19.76 5.62 4.09
C GLY A 16 19.81 4.34 4.92
N GLY A 17 18.80 3.47 4.84
CA GLY A 17 18.78 2.22 5.57
C GLY A 17 18.48 2.36 7.06
N PHE A 18 18.02 3.53 7.51
CA PHE A 18 17.85 3.88 8.92
C PHE A 18 16.38 4.13 9.26
N ALA A 19 15.90 3.50 10.32
CA ALA A 19 14.60 3.78 10.89
C ALA A 19 14.72 4.10 12.40
N PRO A 20 14.13 5.20 12.88
CA PRO A 20 14.01 5.44 14.30
C PRO A 20 13.09 4.39 14.94
N MET A 21 13.25 4.13 16.23
CA MET A 21 12.55 3.03 16.92
C MET A 21 11.01 3.17 16.87
N ALA A 22 10.48 4.41 16.82
CA ALA A 22 9.05 4.67 16.72
C ALA A 22 8.47 4.19 15.39
N ASP A 23 9.15 4.53 14.29
CA ASP A 23 8.75 4.15 12.94
C ASP A 23 8.92 2.65 12.70
N LEU A 24 10.04 2.07 13.17
CA LEU A 24 10.25 0.62 13.12
C LEU A 24 9.11 -0.15 13.82
N LYS A 25 8.68 0.30 15.01
CA LYS A 25 7.55 -0.30 15.72
C LYS A 25 6.23 -0.14 14.96
N ARG A 26 6.02 1.02 14.33
CA ARG A 26 4.82 1.31 13.54
C ARG A 26 4.71 0.38 12.33
N ASP A 27 5.78 0.25 11.54
CA ASP A 27 5.79 -0.65 10.39
C ASP A 27 5.65 -2.11 10.80
N MET A 28 6.28 -2.51 11.91
CA MET A 28 6.07 -3.86 12.44
C MET A 28 4.62 -4.12 12.82
N ALA A 29 3.91 -3.15 13.41
CA ALA A 29 2.49 -3.29 13.73
C ALA A 29 1.63 -3.44 12.46
N ILE A 30 1.95 -2.70 11.39
CA ILE A 30 1.27 -2.80 10.08
C ILE A 30 1.53 -4.17 9.45
N LEU A 31 2.77 -4.65 9.47
CA LEU A 31 3.13 -5.94 8.89
C LEU A 31 2.56 -7.11 9.70
N ALA A 32 2.43 -6.96 11.01
CA ALA A 32 1.76 -7.94 11.85
C ALA A 32 0.27 -8.12 11.51
N THR A 33 -0.38 -7.07 10.98
CA THR A 33 -1.78 -7.12 10.53
C THR A 33 -1.94 -7.44 9.04
N SER A 34 -0.84 -7.50 8.28
CA SER A 34 -0.83 -7.77 6.83
C SER A 34 -1.22 -9.21 6.45
N GLY A 35 -1.45 -10.08 7.43
CA GLY A 35 -1.98 -11.41 7.22
C GLY A 35 -0.95 -12.42 6.71
N ARG A 36 -1.44 -13.50 6.09
CA ARG A 36 -0.67 -14.73 5.85
C ARG A 36 0.38 -14.57 4.75
N ASP A 37 0.09 -13.77 3.73
CA ASP A 37 0.96 -13.53 2.57
C ASP A 37 2.36 -13.03 2.97
N TRP A 38 2.40 -11.94 3.76
CA TRP A 38 3.67 -11.40 4.26
C TRP A 38 4.39 -12.39 5.21
N ALA A 39 3.62 -13.10 6.04
CA ALA A 39 4.15 -14.08 6.97
C ALA A 39 4.82 -15.26 6.26
N ASP A 40 4.26 -15.72 5.14
CA ASP A 40 4.81 -16.78 4.30
C ASP A 40 6.02 -16.29 3.49
N ARG A 41 5.96 -15.08 2.92
CA ARG A 41 7.10 -14.48 2.20
C ARG A 41 8.34 -14.36 3.08
N THR A 42 8.20 -13.78 4.27
CA THR A 42 9.33 -13.64 5.22
C THR A 42 9.83 -14.99 5.74
N LYS A 43 8.95 -16.00 5.86
CA LYS A 43 9.35 -17.37 6.22
C LYS A 43 10.17 -18.03 5.11
N ARG A 44 9.75 -17.89 3.85
CA ARG A 44 10.49 -18.41 2.68
C ARG A 44 11.88 -17.79 2.55
N LEU A 45 11.99 -16.49 2.80
CA LEU A 45 13.28 -15.79 2.82
C LEU A 45 14.17 -16.33 3.94
N ALA A 46 13.65 -16.47 5.16
CA ALA A 46 14.41 -17.00 6.29
C ALA A 46 14.89 -18.45 6.09
N SER A 47 14.13 -19.29 5.38
CA SER A 47 14.54 -20.67 5.09
C SER A 47 15.79 -20.78 4.21
N ARG A 48 16.22 -19.70 3.55
CA ARG A 48 17.39 -19.70 2.66
C ARG A 48 18.70 -19.50 3.39
N VAL A 49 18.65 -18.84 4.53
CA VAL A 49 19.78 -18.63 5.43
C VAL A 49 19.33 -19.20 6.78
N PRO A 50 19.42 -20.53 6.96
CA PRO A 50 19.20 -21.11 8.27
C PRO A 50 20.21 -20.51 9.24
N ASP A 51 19.80 -20.30 10.49
CA ASP A 51 20.65 -19.67 11.52
C ASP A 51 20.98 -18.18 11.28
N LEU A 52 20.12 -17.47 10.52
CA LEU A 52 20.22 -16.01 10.44
C LEU A 52 20.15 -15.41 11.86
N ASP A 53 21.12 -14.57 12.20
CA ASP A 53 21.07 -13.78 13.43
C ASP A 53 21.60 -12.38 13.19
N ILE A 54 20.66 -11.49 12.85
CA ILE A 54 20.96 -10.13 12.41
C ILE A 54 21.69 -9.28 13.46
N PHE A 55 21.62 -9.65 14.74
CA PHE A 55 22.27 -8.94 15.84
C PHE A 55 23.71 -9.42 16.04
N SER A 56 23.92 -10.72 16.14
CA SER A 56 25.24 -11.32 16.35
C SER A 56 26.12 -11.21 15.11
N GLN A 57 25.51 -11.24 13.92
CA GLN A 57 26.21 -11.07 12.63
C GLN A 57 26.42 -9.59 12.25
N ALA A 58 26.04 -8.63 13.10
CA ALA A 58 26.17 -7.19 12.84
C ALA A 58 25.56 -6.73 11.50
N LEU A 59 24.47 -7.39 11.06
CA LEU A 59 23.73 -7.02 9.85
C LEU A 59 22.91 -5.74 10.04
N ILE A 60 22.68 -5.39 11.30
CA ILE A 60 22.10 -4.12 11.70
C ILE A 60 22.93 -3.51 12.84
N GLU A 61 22.96 -2.19 12.88
CA GLU A 61 23.61 -1.41 13.93
C GLU A 61 22.61 -0.45 14.58
N ARG A 62 22.83 -0.14 15.84
CA ARG A 62 22.00 0.79 16.59
C ARG A 62 22.61 2.19 16.56
N LEU A 63 21.84 3.18 16.11
CA LEU A 63 22.29 4.57 15.96
C LEU A 63 21.26 5.53 16.54
N ASN A 64 21.68 6.45 17.43
CA ASN A 64 20.91 7.63 17.85
C ASN A 64 19.39 7.42 18.03
N GLY A 65 18.97 6.34 18.70
CA GLY A 65 17.56 6.04 18.97
C GLY A 65 16.82 5.22 17.90
N GLY A 66 17.53 4.71 16.90
CA GLY A 66 17.02 3.85 15.84
C GLY A 66 17.97 2.73 15.46
N TRP A 67 17.63 2.07 14.36
CA TRP A 67 18.40 0.98 13.78
C TRP A 67 18.76 1.33 12.34
N ARG A 68 19.95 0.94 11.91
CA ARG A 68 20.42 1.05 10.53
C ARG A 68 20.85 -0.31 10.03
N ILE A 69 20.54 -0.61 8.77
CA ILE A 69 21.09 -1.79 8.09
C ILE A 69 22.53 -1.50 7.63
N THR A 70 23.44 -2.45 7.87
CA THR A 70 24.82 -2.38 7.41
C THR A 70 24.93 -2.83 5.94
N ASP A 71 26.10 -2.66 5.33
CA ASP A 71 26.34 -3.12 3.96
C ASP A 71 26.25 -4.65 3.87
N ASP A 72 26.81 -5.38 4.85
CA ASP A 72 26.64 -6.82 5.00
C ASP A 72 25.16 -7.23 5.12
N GLY A 73 24.37 -6.49 5.89
CA GLY A 73 22.93 -6.74 5.99
C GLY A 73 22.20 -6.61 4.65
N ARG A 74 22.61 -5.64 3.81
CA ARG A 74 22.08 -5.47 2.45
C ARG A 74 22.52 -6.61 1.53
N ALA A 75 23.78 -7.01 1.60
CA ALA A 75 24.31 -8.12 0.81
C ALA A 75 23.63 -9.45 1.16
N VAL A 76 23.43 -9.74 2.45
CA VAL A 76 22.70 -10.92 2.91
C VAL A 76 21.25 -10.88 2.41
N LEU A 77 20.58 -9.73 2.53
CA LEU A 77 19.22 -9.58 2.03
C LEU A 77 19.16 -9.79 0.51
N ASP A 78 20.11 -9.26 -0.26
CA ASP A 78 20.20 -9.46 -1.71
C ASP A 78 20.37 -10.95 -2.06
N ILE A 79 21.26 -11.68 -1.39
CA ILE A 79 21.42 -13.14 -1.57
C ILE A 79 20.11 -13.89 -1.27
N MET A 80 19.40 -13.46 -0.22
CA MET A 80 18.10 -14.01 0.15
C MET A 80 17.03 -13.69 -0.90
N GLU A 81 17.13 -12.60 -1.66
CA GLU A 81 16.16 -12.18 -2.67
C GLU A 81 16.49 -12.61 -4.09
N ALA A 82 17.76 -12.67 -4.46
CA ALA A 82 18.22 -13.07 -5.79
C ALA A 82 17.77 -14.50 -6.14
N ARG A 83 17.79 -15.41 -5.15
CA ARG A 83 17.22 -16.76 -5.29
C ARG A 83 15.68 -16.79 -5.35
N ALA A 84 14.99 -15.65 -5.16
CA ALA A 84 13.51 -15.51 -5.17
C ALA A 84 13.01 -14.91 -6.47
N CYS A 85 13.92 -14.59 -7.40
CA CYS A 85 13.59 -14.31 -8.79
C CYS A 85 13.22 -15.60 -9.55
N ASP A 86 12.39 -16.43 -8.94
CA ASP A 86 11.56 -17.43 -9.62
C ASP A 86 10.13 -16.93 -9.40
N PRO A 87 9.35 -16.68 -10.47
CA PRO A 87 8.21 -15.77 -10.43
C PRO A 87 7.22 -16.19 -9.35
N GLU A 88 7.04 -15.31 -8.36
CA GLU A 88 5.90 -15.35 -7.46
C GLU A 88 4.65 -15.52 -8.33
N PRO A 89 3.76 -16.51 -8.09
CA PRO A 89 2.45 -16.47 -8.71
C PRO A 89 1.81 -15.20 -8.19
N ALA A 90 1.78 -14.18 -9.06
CA ALA A 90 1.01 -12.97 -8.87
C ALA A 90 -0.34 -13.41 -8.31
N ASN A 91 -0.61 -12.99 -7.08
CA ASN A 91 -1.89 -13.07 -6.44
C ASN A 91 -2.91 -12.42 -7.39
N LYS A 92 -3.49 -13.22 -8.29
CA LYS A 92 -4.61 -12.89 -9.17
C LYS A 92 -5.88 -12.88 -8.32
N ASN A 93 -5.91 -12.00 -7.33
CA ASN A 93 -7.13 -11.56 -6.68
C ASN A 93 -7.36 -10.07 -6.94
N MET A 94 -7.05 -9.65 -8.16
CA MET A 94 -7.64 -8.48 -8.77
C MET A 94 -8.71 -9.01 -9.73
N PRO A 95 -10.01 -8.69 -9.56
CA PRO A 95 -10.91 -8.74 -10.70
C PRO A 95 -10.36 -7.65 -11.64
N ALA A 96 -9.62 -8.08 -12.66
CA ALA A 96 -9.33 -7.26 -13.80
C ALA A 96 -10.66 -7.06 -14.53
N GLU A 97 -11.43 -6.08 -14.08
CA GLU A 97 -12.43 -5.44 -14.92
C GLU A 97 -11.66 -4.88 -16.13
N PRO A 98 -11.96 -5.32 -17.38
CA PRO A 98 -11.33 -4.73 -18.53
C PRO A 98 -11.87 -3.30 -18.63
N SER A 99 -11.05 -2.32 -18.25
CA SER A 99 -11.28 -0.92 -18.57
C SER A 99 -10.73 -0.68 -19.99
N PRO A 100 -11.57 -0.59 -21.03
CA PRO A 100 -11.13 -0.05 -22.30
C PRO A 100 -10.90 1.46 -22.15
N ALA A 101 -9.75 1.89 -22.66
CA ALA A 101 -9.34 3.22 -23.11
C ALA A 101 -10.25 4.45 -22.84
N PRO A 102 -9.66 5.62 -22.51
CA PRO A 102 -10.42 6.83 -22.20
C PRO A 102 -11.16 7.35 -23.45
N PRO A 103 -12.49 7.56 -23.41
CA PRO A 103 -13.14 8.40 -24.40
C PRO A 103 -12.91 9.87 -24.03
N ALA A 104 -12.37 10.60 -24.99
CA ALA A 104 -12.21 12.04 -25.00
C ALA A 104 -13.43 12.78 -24.42
N LEU A 105 -13.14 13.76 -23.56
CA LEU A 105 -14.05 14.81 -23.11
C LEU A 105 -14.77 15.45 -24.31
N ARG A 106 -15.99 15.00 -24.61
CA ARG A 106 -16.93 15.78 -25.44
C ARG A 106 -17.80 16.61 -24.53
N LEU A 107 -17.28 17.80 -24.24
CA LEU A 107 -17.98 18.92 -23.63
C LEU A 107 -19.31 19.14 -24.38
N ARG A 108 -20.42 18.67 -23.81
CA ARG A 108 -21.76 18.97 -24.34
C ARG A 108 -22.15 20.39 -23.96
N VAL A 109 -21.66 21.35 -24.76
CA VAL A 109 -22.24 22.69 -24.79
C VAL A 109 -23.59 22.59 -25.52
N ARG A 110 -24.69 22.53 -24.76
CA ARG A 110 -26.02 22.78 -25.32
C ARG A 110 -26.35 24.26 -25.14
N ARG A 111 -26.22 25.03 -26.22
CA ARG A 111 -26.74 26.40 -26.31
C ARG A 111 -28.23 26.40 -26.69
N PRO A 112 -28.97 27.49 -26.34
CA PRO A 112 -30.43 27.50 -26.24
C PRO A 112 -31.14 28.08 -27.47
N GLY A 113 -32.44 27.81 -27.63
CA GLY A 113 -33.32 28.47 -28.61
C GLY A 113 -34.75 27.88 -28.67
N PRO A 114 -35.79 28.65 -29.09
CA PRO A 114 -36.97 28.93 -28.27
C PRO A 114 -38.35 28.66 -28.93
N LYS A 115 -39.42 28.99 -28.18
CA LYS A 115 -40.82 29.34 -28.54
C LYS A 115 -41.87 28.24 -28.32
N ASP A 116 -42.78 28.39 -27.37
CA ASP A 116 -43.95 29.30 -27.26
C ASP A 116 -45.24 28.63 -27.75
N ARG A 117 -46.11 28.26 -26.80
CA ARG A 117 -47.58 28.38 -26.80
C ARG A 117 -48.16 27.39 -25.79
N GLN A 118 -48.49 27.87 -24.60
CA GLN A 118 -49.79 28.43 -24.25
C GLN A 118 -50.88 27.36 -24.12
N HIS A 119 -51.31 27.16 -22.88
CA HIS A 119 -52.70 27.26 -22.39
C HIS A 119 -52.84 26.33 -21.17
N ARG A 120 -52.83 26.89 -19.96
CA ARG A 120 -54.01 27.41 -19.26
C ARG A 120 -54.69 26.29 -18.44
N ARG A 121 -54.42 26.28 -17.13
CA ARG A 121 -55.40 26.48 -16.03
C ARG A 121 -54.78 26.06 -14.69
N GLU A 122 -54.60 27.05 -13.83
CA GLU A 122 -54.69 26.97 -12.36
C GLU A 122 -56.10 26.44 -11.97
N PRO A 123 -56.38 25.92 -10.74
CA PRO A 123 -55.97 26.53 -9.46
C PRO A 123 -55.82 25.61 -8.22
N GLY A 124 -55.28 26.23 -7.15
CA GLY A 124 -55.58 25.91 -5.74
C GLY A 124 -54.75 24.78 -5.15
N GLU A 125 -54.28 24.81 -3.92
CA GLU A 125 -54.65 25.61 -2.77
C GLU A 125 -53.59 25.39 -1.67
N ARG A 126 -53.25 26.46 -0.91
CA ARG A 126 -53.24 26.49 0.58
C ARG A 126 -52.52 25.33 1.32
N THR A 127 -51.54 25.51 2.23
CA THR A 127 -51.34 26.51 3.30
C THR A 127 -50.06 26.13 4.09
N ARG A 128 -49.30 27.15 4.55
CA ARG A 128 -48.47 27.36 5.79
C ARG A 128 -47.99 26.12 6.61
N ALA A 129 -46.90 26.11 7.38
CA ALA A 129 -45.91 27.04 7.95
C ALA A 129 -44.79 26.13 8.53
N ASN A 130 -43.51 26.49 8.51
CA ASN A 130 -42.73 27.29 9.49
C ASN A 130 -42.70 26.79 10.95
N ALA A 131 -41.50 26.96 11.56
CA ALA A 131 -41.13 26.90 12.98
C ALA A 131 -40.85 25.47 13.54
N SER A 132 -39.76 25.18 14.25
CA SER A 132 -38.64 25.97 14.83
C SER A 132 -37.45 25.05 15.04
#